data_AF-A0A853F2H5-F1
#
_entry.id   AF-A0A853F2H5-F1
#
_cell.length_a   1.000
_cell.length_b   1.000
_cell.length_c   1.000
_cell.angle_alpha   90.00
_cell.angle_beta   90.00
_cell.angle_gamma   90.00
#
_symmetry.space_group_name_H-M   'P 1'
#
loop_
_entity.id
_entity.type
_entity.pdbx_description
1 polymer ?
#
loop_
_entity_poly.entity_id
_entity_poly.type
_entity_poly.pdbx_seq_one_letter_code
_entity_poly.pdbx_strand_id
1 'polypeptide(L)'
;MDNTAPILTTQASAELGETSDLMLDFNEDIQAGSTGSIVIKGSDDGVIATINITETTKFSIAGDKLTIDVSALGLTDNKLTQGSYYITMDAGTVTDIAGNDAAAITKDTNQWAFETKALLPQSLG
;
A
#
# COMPACT_ATOMS: atom_id res chain seq x y z
N MET A 1 5.70 28.46 7.64
CA MET A 1 5.63 27.02 7.94
C MET A 1 4.58 26.48 6.99
N ASP A 2 4.86 25.34 6.37
CA ASP A 2 3.78 24.59 5.73
C ASP A 2 2.86 24.03 6.80
N ASN A 3 1.57 23.95 6.50
CA ASN A 3 0.54 23.38 7.36
C ASN A 3 -0.47 22.56 6.53
N THR A 4 -0.16 22.32 5.26
CA THR A 4 -0.97 21.48 4.37
C THR A 4 -0.50 20.05 4.58
N ALA A 5 -1.43 19.12 4.73
CA ALA A 5 -1.10 17.71 4.83
C ALA A 5 -1.11 17.07 3.43
N PRO A 6 -0.26 16.06 3.19
CA PRO A 6 -0.28 15.34 1.94
C PRO A 6 -1.58 14.55 1.82
N ILE A 7 -2.16 14.59 0.63
CA ILE A 7 -3.43 13.97 0.26
C ILE A 7 -3.15 12.90 -0.78
N LEU A 8 -3.67 11.69 -0.53
CA LEU A 8 -3.67 10.62 -1.52
C LEU A 8 -4.42 11.06 -2.79
N THR A 9 -3.76 11.07 -3.94
CA THR A 9 -4.34 11.52 -5.22
C THR A 9 -4.76 10.38 -6.11
N THR A 10 -4.02 9.26 -6.08
CA THR A 10 -4.29 8.11 -6.94
C THR A 10 -4.06 6.80 -6.21
N GLN A 11 -4.96 5.86 -6.45
CA GLN A 11 -4.72 4.44 -6.24
C GLN A 11 -4.53 3.82 -7.62
N ALA A 12 -3.34 3.33 -7.93
CA ALA A 12 -3.13 2.65 -9.19
C ALA A 12 -3.84 1.29 -9.15
N SER A 13 -4.87 1.09 -9.99
CA SER A 13 -5.40 -0.25 -10.26
C SER A 13 -4.30 -1.08 -10.92
N ALA A 14 -3.58 -1.85 -10.11
CA ALA A 14 -2.55 -2.76 -10.53
C ALA A 14 -3.03 -4.21 -10.39
N GLU A 15 -2.45 -5.09 -11.21
CA GLU A 15 -2.47 -6.52 -10.94
C GLU A 15 -1.57 -6.77 -9.74
N LEU A 16 -2.10 -7.35 -8.68
CA LEU A 16 -1.28 -7.79 -7.54
C LEU A 16 -0.81 -9.23 -7.77
N GLY A 17 0.50 -9.43 -7.77
CA GLY A 17 1.14 -10.75 -7.77
C GLY A 17 2.33 -10.76 -6.81
N GLU A 18 2.90 -11.94 -6.57
CA GLU A 18 4.02 -12.12 -5.61
C GLU A 18 5.23 -11.23 -5.92
N THR A 19 5.39 -10.76 -7.15
CA THR A 19 6.51 -9.89 -7.58
C THR A 19 6.06 -8.51 -8.04
N SER A 20 4.87 -8.07 -7.65
CA SER A 20 4.33 -6.76 -8.07
C SER A 20 4.73 -5.64 -7.13
N ASP A 21 4.68 -4.41 -7.63
CA ASP A 21 4.80 -3.21 -6.81
C ASP A 21 3.41 -2.60 -6.59
N LEU A 22 3.10 -2.21 -5.35
CA LEU A 22 1.90 -1.43 -5.03
C LEU A 22 2.28 0.03 -4.83
N MET A 23 1.70 0.91 -5.63
CA MET A 23 2.04 2.33 -5.64
C MET A 23 0.88 3.19 -5.13
N LEU A 24 1.20 4.13 -4.24
CA LEU A 24 0.31 5.15 -3.72
C LEU A 24 0.92 6.52 -4.06
N ASP A 25 0.15 7.35 -4.76
CA ASP A 25 0.57 8.70 -5.14
C ASP A 25 -0.11 9.74 -4.24
N PHE A 26 0.67 10.74 -3.81
CA PHE A 26 0.22 11.89 -3.04
C PHE A 26 0.25 13.15 -3.90
N ASN A 27 -0.24 14.28 -3.40
CA ASN A 27 -0.23 15.58 -4.10
C ASN A 27 1.04 16.41 -3.84
N GLU A 28 1.92 15.92 -2.99
CA GLU A 28 3.16 16.57 -2.58
C GLU A 28 4.18 15.54 -2.09
N ASP A 29 5.44 15.97 -1.93
CA ASP A 29 6.51 15.12 -1.46
C ASP A 29 6.24 14.60 -0.05
N ILE A 30 6.43 13.29 0.12
CA ILE A 30 6.18 12.58 1.37
C ILE A 30 7.45 11.97 1.96
N GLN A 31 7.36 11.61 3.24
CA GLN A 31 8.34 10.79 3.94
C GLN A 31 7.64 9.81 4.89
N ALA A 32 8.38 8.79 5.32
CA ALA A 32 7.91 7.85 6.32
C ALA A 32 7.66 8.57 7.66
N GLY A 33 6.51 8.29 8.28
CA GLY A 33 6.26 8.68 9.65
C GLY A 33 7.19 7.98 10.63
N SER A 34 7.21 8.45 11.89
CA SER A 34 8.01 7.81 12.96
C SER A 34 7.37 6.51 13.50
N THR A 35 6.06 6.35 13.28
CA THR A 35 5.27 5.20 13.72
C THR A 35 4.17 4.93 12.70
N GLY A 36 3.60 3.73 12.74
CA GLY A 36 2.48 3.38 11.89
C GLY A 36 2.72 2.09 11.14
N SER A 37 1.71 1.65 10.40
CA SER A 37 1.80 0.44 9.60
C SER A 37 0.97 0.58 8.34
N ILE A 38 1.51 0.01 7.27
CA ILE A 38 0.80 -0.20 6.01
C ILE A 38 0.21 -1.59 6.08
N VAL A 39 -1.11 -1.70 6.00
CA VAL A 39 -1.81 -2.99 6.09
C VAL A 39 -2.49 -3.29 4.76
N ILE A 40 -2.16 -4.43 4.17
CA ILE A 40 -2.83 -4.95 2.99
C ILE A 40 -3.97 -5.86 3.47
N LYS A 41 -5.19 -5.61 3.00
CA LYS A 41 -6.39 -6.37 3.35
C LYS A 41 -7.11 -6.88 2.11
N GLY A 42 -7.73 -8.04 2.24
CA GLY A 42 -8.71 -8.53 1.26
C GLY A 42 -10.04 -7.81 1.38
N SER A 43 -10.91 -7.93 0.38
CA SER A 43 -12.24 -7.30 0.36
C SER A 43 -13.15 -7.71 1.53
N ASP A 44 -12.87 -8.85 2.16
CA ASP A 44 -13.50 -9.39 3.36
C ASP A 44 -12.93 -8.82 4.68
N ASP A 45 -12.04 -7.84 4.58
CA ASP A 45 -11.31 -7.18 5.67
C ASP A 45 -10.28 -8.07 6.38
N GLY A 46 -10.01 -9.26 5.83
CA GLY A 46 -8.93 -10.13 6.28
C GLY A 46 -7.55 -9.51 6.03
N VAL A 47 -6.66 -9.58 7.02
CA VAL A 47 -5.29 -9.07 6.90
C VAL A 47 -4.44 -10.05 6.09
N ILE A 48 -3.84 -9.53 5.00
CA ILE A 48 -2.94 -10.26 4.13
C ILE A 48 -1.49 -10.03 4.54
N ALA A 49 -1.14 -8.76 4.78
CA ALA A 49 0.19 -8.35 5.21
C ALA A 49 0.11 -7.11 6.09
N THR A 50 1.06 -6.99 7.01
CA THR A 50 1.32 -5.80 7.80
C THR A 50 2.79 -5.43 7.64
N ILE A 51 3.04 -4.20 7.23
CA ILE A 51 4.38 -3.63 7.05
C ILE A 51 4.51 -2.51 8.06
N ASN A 52 5.46 -2.63 8.99
CA ASN A 52 5.75 -1.50 9.88
C ASN A 52 6.46 -0.41 9.06
N ILE A 53 6.12 0.86 9.27
CA ILE A 53 6.74 1.96 8.50
C ILE A 53 8.26 2.08 8.72
N THR A 54 8.80 1.43 9.74
CA THR A 54 10.25 1.34 9.96
C THR A 54 10.94 0.22 9.18
N GLU A 55 10.19 -0.70 8.55
CA GLU A 55 10.72 -1.81 7.73
C GLU A 55 11.01 -1.35 6.29
N THR A 56 11.99 -0.44 6.15
CA THR A 56 12.37 0.21 4.89
C THR A 56 12.89 -0.74 3.79
N THR A 57 12.99 -2.04 4.05
CA THR A 57 13.29 -3.06 3.03
C THR A 57 12.03 -3.56 2.30
N LYS A 58 10.82 -3.23 2.80
CA LYS A 58 9.54 -3.69 2.24
C LYS A 58 8.82 -2.63 1.40
N PHE A 59 9.36 -1.40 1.40
CA PHE A 59 8.81 -0.28 0.66
C PHE A 59 9.89 0.75 0.37
N SER A 60 9.60 1.67 -0.55
CA SER A 60 10.40 2.86 -0.82
C SER A 60 9.51 4.08 -0.97
N ILE A 61 10.06 5.26 -0.69
CA ILE A 61 9.41 6.55 -0.93
C ILE A 61 10.33 7.37 -1.83
N ALA A 62 9.77 7.91 -2.91
CA ALA A 62 10.47 8.79 -3.84
C ALA A 62 9.55 9.93 -4.26
N GLY A 63 9.85 11.15 -3.80
CA GLY A 63 8.99 12.32 -4.00
C GLY A 63 7.61 12.11 -3.36
N ASP A 64 6.58 12.20 -4.18
CA ASP A 64 5.17 12.05 -3.82
C ASP A 64 4.65 10.59 -3.88
N LYS A 65 5.54 9.61 -4.11
CA LYS A 65 5.16 8.21 -4.33
C LYS A 65 5.68 7.27 -3.24
N LEU A 66 4.77 6.50 -2.64
CA LEU A 66 5.07 5.35 -1.80
C LEU A 66 4.90 4.07 -2.62
N THR A 67 5.96 3.26 -2.71
CA THR A 67 5.98 1.98 -3.43
C THR A 67 6.25 0.84 -2.46
N ILE A 68 5.32 -0.12 -2.35
CA ILE A 68 5.47 -1.33 -1.54
C ILE A 68 5.91 -2.46 -2.47
N ASP A 69 7.02 -3.11 -2.13
CA ASP A 69 7.55 -4.26 -2.87
C ASP A 69 6.90 -5.53 -2.32
N VAL A 70 5.99 -6.12 -3.09
CA VAL A 70 5.24 -7.32 -2.67
C VAL A 70 6.16 -8.54 -2.56
N SER A 71 7.23 -8.59 -3.35
CA SER A 71 8.20 -9.69 -3.30
C SER A 71 8.98 -9.71 -1.99
N ALA A 72 9.16 -8.54 -1.38
CA ALA A 72 9.77 -8.39 -0.06
C ALA A 72 8.84 -8.78 1.10
N LEU A 73 7.55 -9.05 0.85
CA LEU A 73 6.58 -9.41 1.88
C LEU A 73 6.55 -10.91 2.18
N GLY A 74 7.15 -11.75 1.34
CA GLY A 74 7.13 -13.21 1.50
C GLY A 74 5.72 -13.81 1.42
N LEU A 75 4.82 -13.17 0.67
CA LEU A 75 3.48 -13.68 0.41
C LEU A 75 3.56 -14.86 -0.57
N THR A 76 2.79 -15.89 -0.29
CA THR A 76 2.61 -17.05 -1.18
C THR A 76 1.27 -16.96 -1.92
N ASP A 77 1.12 -17.61 -3.07
CA ASP A 77 -0.10 -17.65 -3.88
C ASP A 77 -1.38 -17.95 -3.07
N ASN A 78 -1.29 -18.73 -2.00
CA ASN A 78 -2.45 -19.03 -1.12
C ASN A 78 -2.94 -17.83 -0.27
N LYS A 79 -2.15 -16.76 -0.16
CA LYS A 79 -2.49 -15.50 0.51
C LYS A 79 -2.98 -14.45 -0.47
N LEU A 80 -2.55 -14.52 -1.72
CA LEU A 80 -2.95 -13.63 -2.81
C LEU A 80 -3.91 -14.36 -3.76
N THR A 81 -5.03 -14.86 -3.22
CA THR A 81 -6.08 -15.48 -4.03
C THR A 81 -6.74 -14.49 -5.00
N GLN A 82 -7.46 -14.98 -6.02
CA GLN A 82 -8.27 -14.11 -6.87
C GLN A 82 -9.23 -13.26 -6.03
N GLY A 83 -9.20 -11.94 -6.22
CA GLY A 83 -10.08 -11.02 -5.51
C GLY A 83 -9.57 -9.58 -5.53
N SER A 84 -10.25 -8.76 -4.75
CA SER A 84 -9.91 -7.35 -4.60
C SER A 84 -9.32 -7.08 -3.24
N TYR A 85 -8.36 -6.18 -3.23
CA TYR A 85 -7.56 -5.87 -2.05
C TYR A 85 -7.42 -4.36 -1.91
N TYR A 86 -7.18 -3.93 -0.68
CA TYR A 86 -7.01 -2.53 -0.35
C TYR A 86 -5.92 -2.35 0.71
N ILE A 87 -5.40 -1.14 0.80
CA ILE A 87 -4.45 -0.73 1.83
C ILE A 87 -5.18 0.07 2.90
N THR A 88 -4.76 -0.08 4.15
CA THR A 88 -5.07 0.87 5.22
C THR A 88 -3.81 1.36 5.90
N MET A 89 -3.86 2.61 6.35
CA MET A 89 -2.82 3.26 7.15
C MET A 89 -3.49 4.17 8.17
N ASP A 90 -2.97 4.19 9.41
CA ASP A 90 -3.38 5.22 10.37
C ASP A 90 -2.77 6.57 9.99
N ALA A 91 -3.39 7.66 10.44
CA ALA A 91 -2.86 9.01 10.23
C ALA A 91 -1.43 9.13 10.77
N GLY A 92 -0.57 9.84 10.04
CA GLY A 92 0.85 10.01 10.40
C GLY A 92 1.75 8.80 10.12
N THR A 93 1.21 7.71 9.53
CA THR A 93 2.05 6.65 8.94
C THR A 93 2.94 7.21 7.82
N VAL A 94 2.41 8.18 7.07
CA VAL A 94 3.16 9.00 6.10
C VAL A 94 2.97 10.46 6.50
N THR A 95 4.00 11.27 6.30
CA THR A 95 3.97 12.73 6.52
C THR A 95 4.52 13.45 5.30
N ASP A 96 4.29 14.76 5.19
CA ASP A 96 5.08 15.59 4.27
C ASP A 96 6.49 15.83 4.83
N ILE A 97 7.32 16.52 4.05
CA ILE A 97 8.67 16.92 4.47
C ILE A 97 8.67 17.90 5.66
N ALA A 98 7.59 18.67 5.85
CA ALA A 98 7.43 19.62 6.95
C ALA A 98 6.96 18.98 8.27
N GLY A 99 6.52 17.72 8.24
CA GLY A 99 5.99 16.96 9.37
C GLY A 99 4.48 17.05 9.57
N ASN A 100 3.70 17.48 8.57
CA ASN A 100 2.25 17.38 8.59
C ASN A 100 1.82 15.93 8.29
N ASP A 101 0.98 15.36 9.14
CA ASP A 101 0.51 13.98 9.00
C ASP A 101 -0.46 13.83 7.83
N ALA A 102 -0.20 12.86 6.94
CA ALA A 102 -1.22 12.38 6.01
C ALA A 102 -2.43 11.88 6.79
N ALA A 103 -3.63 12.10 6.25
CA ALA A 103 -4.84 11.51 6.80
C ALA A 103 -4.78 9.98 6.74
N ALA A 104 -5.58 9.32 7.59
CA ALA A 104 -5.70 7.87 7.55
C ALA A 104 -6.22 7.38 6.18
N ILE A 105 -5.62 6.29 5.70
CA ILE A 105 -6.14 5.54 4.55
C ILE A 105 -7.02 4.43 5.12
N THR A 106 -8.30 4.45 4.75
CA THR A 106 -9.32 3.48 5.17
C THR A 106 -9.89 2.79 3.93
N LYS A 107 -10.67 1.73 4.12
CA LYS A 107 -11.40 1.11 3.02
C LYS A 107 -12.20 2.15 2.23
N ASP A 108 -12.88 3.09 2.89
CA ASP A 108 -13.73 4.08 2.23
C ASP A 108 -12.98 5.17 1.46
N THR A 109 -11.80 5.56 1.94
CA THR A 109 -10.93 6.48 1.20
C THR A 109 -10.09 5.76 0.14
N ASN A 110 -10.09 4.42 0.17
CA ASN A 110 -9.21 3.54 -0.60
C ASN A 110 -9.96 2.40 -1.33
N GLN A 111 -11.18 2.67 -1.84
CA GLN A 111 -12.15 1.58 -2.01
C GLN A 111 -11.73 0.43 -2.93
N TRP A 112 -10.83 0.59 -3.91
CA TRP A 112 -10.38 -0.53 -4.75
C TRP A 112 -8.97 -0.25 -5.30
N ALA A 113 -7.97 -0.48 -4.46
CA ALA A 113 -6.60 -0.16 -4.83
C ALA A 113 -6.03 -1.14 -5.88
N PHE A 114 -6.40 -2.43 -5.86
CA PHE A 114 -5.87 -3.40 -6.81
C PHE A 114 -6.71 -4.69 -6.88
N GLU A 115 -6.69 -5.35 -8.04
CA GLU A 115 -7.29 -6.66 -8.27
C GLU A 115 -6.18 -7.67 -8.54
N THR A 116 -6.32 -8.90 -8.04
CA THR A 116 -5.53 -10.02 -8.54
C THR A 116 -6.29 -10.66 -9.70
N LYS A 117 -5.71 -10.72 -10.91
CA LYS A 117 -6.28 -11.60 -11.94
C LYS A 117 -6.21 -13.05 -11.51
N ALA A 118 -7.09 -13.86 -12.10
CA ALA A 118 -6.90 -15.29 -12.09
C ALA A 118 -5.48 -15.61 -12.59
N LEU A 119 -4.68 -16.28 -11.77
CA LEU A 119 -3.69 -17.21 -12.30
C LEU A 119 -4.53 -18.20 -13.13
N LEU A 120 -4.38 -18.18 -14.46
CA LEU A 120 -4.87 -19.29 -15.27
C LEU A 120 -4.40 -20.57 -14.57
N PRO A 121 -5.25 -21.60 -14.36
CA PRO A 121 -4.82 -22.80 -13.67
C PRO A 121 -3.51 -23.24 -14.31
N GLN A 122 -2.44 -23.32 -13.52
CA GLN A 122 -1.16 -23.77 -14.04
C GLN A 122 -1.43 -25.11 -14.71
N SER A 123 -1.31 -25.16 -16.04
CA SER A 123 -1.27 -26.41 -16.75
C SER A 123 -0.03 -27.11 -16.22
N LEU A 124 -0.22 -28.10 -15.35
CA LEU A 124 0.84 -29.03 -14.99
C LEU A 124 1.32 -29.65 -16.30
N GLY A 125 2.50 -29.21 -16.75
CA GLY A 125 3.26 -29.84 -17.82
C GLY A 125 4.07 -31.00 -17.29
#